data_AF-A0A6B3GXQ4-F1
#
_entry.id   AF-A0A6B3GXQ4-F1
#
_cell.length_a   1.000
_cell.length_b   1.000
_cell.length_c   1.000
_cell.angle_alpha   90.00
_cell.angle_beta   90.00
_cell.angle_gamma   90.00
#
_symmetry.space_group_name_H-M   'P 1'
#
loop_
_entity.id
_entity.type
_entity.pdbx_description
1 polymer ?
#
loop_
_entity_poly.entity_id
_entity_poly.type
_entity_poly.pdbx_seq_one_letter_code
_entity_poly.pdbx_strand_id
1 'polypeptide(L)'
;MLFSLRNLSDIPEGLRDHLLAAVGCRIACVGVSSWDAQHFATAWGTEWVETEAITHRQVRAEHPGTKVWHAVRKMVTGRDVTTKSVTMRREERQRWSPSQLANEMQTGHAVISLTAVTGERMPPILTKLGG
;
A
#
# COMPACT_ATOMS: atom_id res chain seq x y z
N MET A 1 19.91 -10.77 19.67
CA MET A 1 20.99 -9.85 19.25
C MET A 1 20.35 -8.63 18.61
N LEU A 2 20.80 -7.42 18.95
CA LEU A 2 20.24 -6.17 18.42
C LEU A 2 21.33 -5.43 17.65
N PHE A 3 21.02 -5.06 16.40
CA PHE A 3 21.84 -4.18 15.59
C PHE A 3 21.11 -2.86 15.42
N SER A 4 21.79 -1.76 15.73
CA SER A 4 21.28 -0.41 15.49
C SER A 4 22.24 0.29 14.55
N LEU A 5 21.74 0.63 13.36
CA LEU A 5 22.47 1.38 12.34
C LEU A 5 21.78 2.72 12.14
N ARG A 6 22.58 3.78 11.95
CA ARG A 6 22.03 5.09 11.58
C ARG A 6 21.69 5.14 10.09
N ASN A 7 22.46 4.42 9.28
CA ASN A 7 22.26 4.30 7.83
C ASN A 7 22.79 2.92 7.37
N LEU A 8 22.17 2.29 6.37
CA LEU A 8 22.63 1.00 5.84
C LEU A 8 23.90 1.15 4.98
N SER A 9 24.27 2.39 4.64
CA SER A 9 25.53 2.77 3.99
C SER A 9 26.77 2.33 4.76
N ASP A 10 26.67 2.18 6.08
CA ASP A 10 27.76 1.68 6.93
C ASP A 10 28.08 0.20 6.63
N ILE A 11 27.17 -0.49 5.92
CA ILE A 11 27.33 -1.87 5.46
C ILE A 11 27.73 -1.86 3.97
N PRO A 12 28.69 -2.70 3.55
CA PRO A 12 29.02 -2.88 2.14
C PRO A 12 27.78 -3.19 1.31
N GLU A 13 27.64 -2.55 0.15
CA GLU A 13 26.41 -2.57 -0.66
C GLU A 13 25.89 -3.99 -0.94
N GLY A 14 26.77 -4.92 -1.32
CA GLY A 14 26.41 -6.31 -1.60
C GLY A 14 25.90 -7.11 -0.38
N LEU A 15 26.06 -6.60 0.84
CA LEU A 15 25.64 -7.28 2.08
C LEU A 15 24.40 -6.65 2.71
N ARG A 16 23.92 -5.50 2.22
CA ARG A 16 22.79 -4.76 2.82
C ARG A 16 21.51 -5.59 2.85
N ASP A 17 21.13 -6.14 1.71
CA ASP A 17 19.94 -7.00 1.60
C ASP A 17 20.12 -8.33 2.33
N HIS A 18 21.33 -8.89 2.31
CA HIS A 18 21.66 -10.12 3.02
C HIS A 18 21.53 -9.96 4.53
N LEU A 19 22.02 -8.84 5.09
CA LEU A 19 21.86 -8.49 6.50
C LEU A 19 20.38 -8.44 6.87
N LEU A 20 19.58 -7.73 6.08
CA LEU A 20 18.14 -7.64 6.30
C LEU A 20 17.47 -9.00 6.13
N ALA A 21 17.88 -9.85 5.19
CA ALA A 21 17.31 -11.19 5.00
C ALA A 21 17.63 -12.13 6.18
N ALA A 22 18.83 -12.01 6.77
CA ALA A 22 19.31 -12.87 7.85
C ALA A 22 18.56 -12.66 9.18
N VAL A 23 17.89 -11.52 9.38
CA VAL A 23 17.15 -11.21 10.61
C VAL A 23 15.64 -11.44 10.46
N GLY A 24 14.99 -12.00 11.48
CA GLY A 24 13.53 -12.16 11.49
C GLY A 24 12.81 -10.84 11.77
N CYS A 25 13.28 -10.11 12.79
CA CYS A 25 12.71 -8.84 13.21
C CYS A 25 13.43 -7.65 12.56
N ARG A 26 12.67 -6.65 12.12
CA ARG A 26 13.20 -5.43 11.48
C ARG A 26 12.43 -4.21 11.97
N ILE A 27 13.15 -3.10 12.12
CA ILE A 27 12.60 -1.80 12.50
C ILE A 27 13.17 -0.76 11.55
N ALA A 28 12.30 0.04 10.92
CA ALA A 28 12.68 1.27 10.23
C ALA A 28 12.11 2.46 10.99
N CYS A 29 12.98 3.32 11.52
CA CYS A 29 12.58 4.51 12.25
C CYS A 29 12.28 5.68 11.31
N VAL A 30 11.48 6.64 11.78
CA VAL A 30 11.30 7.93 11.09
C VAL A 30 12.65 8.56 10.70
N GLY A 31 12.69 9.13 9.49
CA GLY A 31 13.91 9.74 8.94
C GLY A 31 14.86 8.75 8.26
N VAL A 32 14.44 7.49 8.05
CA VAL A 32 15.15 6.56 7.17
C VAL A 32 15.30 7.17 5.78
N SER A 33 16.49 7.08 5.20
CA SER A 33 16.75 7.63 3.86
C SER A 33 15.94 6.89 2.79
N SER A 34 15.64 7.52 1.65
CA SER A 34 14.95 6.85 0.54
C SER A 34 15.72 5.64 0.00
N TRP A 35 17.05 5.67 0.04
CA TRP A 35 17.92 4.56 -0.34
C TRP A 35 17.82 3.40 0.64
N ASP A 36 17.88 3.66 1.94
CA ASP A 36 17.71 2.62 2.97
C ASP A 36 16.29 2.05 2.94
N ALA A 37 15.29 2.92 2.75
CA ALA A 37 13.88 2.55 2.65
C ALA A 37 13.61 1.56 1.52
N GLN A 38 14.35 1.64 0.41
CA GLN A 38 14.25 0.67 -0.68
C GLN A 38 14.64 -0.74 -0.22
N HIS A 39 15.72 -0.88 0.55
CA HIS A 39 16.15 -2.16 1.10
C HIS A 39 15.12 -2.74 2.09
N PHE A 40 14.54 -1.89 2.95
CA PHE A 40 13.47 -2.31 3.85
C PHE A 40 12.20 -2.75 3.11
N ALA A 41 11.76 -1.98 2.12
CA ALA A 41 10.59 -2.30 1.31
C ALA A 41 10.77 -3.63 0.57
N THR A 42 11.95 -3.86 -0.01
CA THR A 42 12.31 -5.15 -0.63
C THR A 42 12.27 -6.29 0.40
N ALA A 43 12.84 -6.10 1.60
CA ALA A 43 12.92 -7.13 2.63
C ALA A 43 11.56 -7.50 3.26
N TRP A 44 10.61 -6.56 3.32
CA TRP A 44 9.23 -6.83 3.74
C TRP A 44 8.36 -7.42 2.63
N GLY A 45 8.81 -7.29 1.38
CA GLY A 45 8.14 -7.85 0.21
C GLY A 45 6.89 -7.07 -0.21
N THR A 46 6.23 -7.63 -1.21
CA THR A 46 5.01 -7.07 -1.80
C THR A 46 3.75 -7.67 -1.18
N GLU A 47 2.68 -6.87 -1.17
CA GLU A 47 1.33 -7.31 -0.85
C GLU A 47 0.40 -6.92 -2.01
N TRP A 48 -0.35 -7.89 -2.51
CA TRP A 48 -1.29 -7.66 -3.59
C TRP A 48 -2.45 -6.79 -3.07
N VAL A 49 -2.35 -5.46 -3.25
CA VAL A 49 -3.42 -4.53 -2.88
C VAL A 49 -4.27 -4.26 -4.12
N GLU A 50 -5.43 -4.91 -4.19
CA GLU A 50 -6.44 -4.65 -5.22
C GLU A 50 -7.01 -3.23 -5.02
N THR A 51 -6.50 -2.28 -5.79
CA THR A 51 -6.92 -0.87 -5.70
C THR A 51 -8.04 -0.61 -6.71
N GLU A 52 -9.26 -0.34 -6.22
CA GLU A 52 -10.40 0.05 -7.06
C GLU A 52 -10.26 1.51 -7.53
N ALA A 53 -9.86 1.72 -8.78
CA ALA A 53 -9.75 3.05 -9.37
C ALA A 53 -11.11 3.55 -9.87
N ILE A 54 -11.84 4.31 -9.03
CA ILE A 54 -13.07 5.00 -9.44
C ILE A 54 -12.69 6.18 -10.37
N THR A 55 -12.60 5.92 -11.66
CA THR A 55 -12.47 6.99 -12.67
C THR A 55 -13.86 7.60 -12.91
N HIS A 56 -14.10 8.81 -12.40
CA HIS A 56 -15.24 9.64 -12.77
C HIS A 56 -15.13 10.05 -14.25
N ARG A 57 -15.65 9.24 -15.17
CA ARG A 57 -15.88 9.71 -16.54
C ARG A 57 -17.31 10.26 -16.64
N GLN A 58 -17.41 11.60 -16.68
CA GLN A 58 -18.65 12.25 -17.09
C GLN A 58 -18.96 11.85 -18.54
N VAL A 59 -19.99 11.04 -18.73
CA VAL A 59 -20.51 10.70 -20.06
C VAL A 59 -21.47 11.82 -20.47
N ARG A 60 -20.96 12.75 -21.28
CA ARG A 60 -21.78 13.71 -22.04
C ARG A 60 -22.56 12.90 -23.09
N ALA A 61 -23.83 12.62 -22.77
CA ALA A 61 -24.74 11.92 -23.65
C ALA A 61 -25.23 12.85 -24.75
N GLU A 62 -24.72 12.68 -25.97
CA GLU A 62 -25.29 13.22 -27.19
C GLU A 62 -25.61 12.06 -28.13
N HIS A 63 -26.77 11.42 -27.96
CA HIS A 63 -27.45 10.72 -29.06
C HIS A 63 -28.97 10.82 -28.88
N PRO A 64 -29.65 11.61 -29.73
CA PRO A 64 -31.10 11.79 -29.71
C PRO A 64 -31.76 10.70 -30.55
N GLY A 65 -32.78 10.05 -30.01
CA GLY A 65 -33.69 9.21 -30.80
C GLY A 65 -33.84 7.80 -30.26
N THR A 66 -34.85 7.61 -29.41
CA THR A 66 -35.73 6.42 -29.25
C THR A 66 -36.42 6.48 -27.87
N LYS A 67 -37.15 7.57 -27.62
CA LYS A 67 -38.09 7.68 -26.48
C LYS A 67 -39.51 7.40 -26.98
N VAL A 68 -40.02 6.19 -26.80
CA VAL A 68 -41.49 6.01 -26.69
C VAL A 68 -41.88 4.90 -25.70
N TRP A 69 -41.09 3.83 -25.53
CA TRP A 69 -41.56 2.67 -24.74
C TRP A 69 -41.22 2.70 -23.23
N HIS A 70 -40.25 3.52 -22.80
CA HIS A 70 -39.75 3.50 -21.42
C HIS A 70 -40.39 4.53 -20.47
N ALA A 71 -41.33 5.35 -20.95
CA ALA A 71 -42.02 6.33 -20.11
C ALA A 71 -43.13 5.69 -19.23
N VAL A 72 -43.74 4.59 -19.68
CA VAL A 72 -44.91 4.00 -19.01
C VAL A 72 -44.52 3.15 -17.79
N ARG A 73 -43.32 2.56 -17.77
CA ARG A 73 -42.83 1.77 -16.62
C ARG A 73 -42.22 2.65 -15.51
N LYS A 74 -41.97 3.93 -15.77
CA LYS A 74 -41.27 4.86 -14.86
C LYS A 74 -42.20 5.62 -13.89
N MET A 75 -43.51 5.31 -13.88
CA MET A 75 -44.45 5.88 -12.88
C MET A 75 -44.63 5.02 -11.63
N VAL A 76 -44.14 3.77 -11.57
CA VAL A 76 -44.48 2.84 -10.47
C VAL A 76 -43.31 2.47 -9.56
N THR A 77 -42.05 2.65 -9.97
CA THR A 77 -40.90 2.28 -9.11
C THR A 77 -39.78 3.30 -9.27
N GLY A 78 -39.78 4.32 -8.43
CA GLY A 78 -38.78 5.39 -8.42
C GLY A 78 -37.40 4.95 -7.92
N ARG A 79 -36.68 4.14 -8.70
CA ARG A 79 -35.24 3.92 -8.53
C ARG A 79 -34.56 3.81 -9.90
N ASP A 80 -33.82 4.85 -10.28
CA ASP A 80 -32.91 4.83 -11.43
C ASP A 80 -31.74 3.87 -11.11
N VAL A 81 -31.63 2.80 -11.90
CA VAL A 81 -30.55 1.81 -11.81
C VAL A 81 -29.40 2.31 -12.67
N THR A 82 -28.42 2.95 -12.05
CA THR A 82 -27.15 3.28 -12.71
C THR A 82 -26.24 2.05 -12.68
N THR A 83 -26.19 1.32 -13.79
CA THR A 83 -25.25 0.21 -14.01
C THR A 83 -23.82 0.77 -14.04
N LYS A 84 -23.05 0.54 -12.97
CA LYS A 84 -21.63 0.92 -12.87
C LYS A 84 -20.76 -0.20 -13.46
N SER A 85 -20.03 0.10 -14.52
CA SER A 85 -18.94 -0.76 -15.02
C SER A 85 -17.67 -0.48 -14.20
N VAL A 86 -17.36 -1.35 -13.25
CA VAL A 86 -16.12 -1.27 -12.45
C VAL A 86 -15.04 -2.08 -13.18
N THR A 87 -14.05 -1.41 -13.76
CA THR A 87 -12.87 -2.10 -14.31
C THR A 87 -11.83 -2.22 -13.20
N MET A 88 -11.63 -3.44 -12.69
CA MET A 88 -10.61 -3.75 -11.68
C MET A 88 -9.21 -3.75 -12.32
N ARG A 89 -8.27 -2.97 -11.77
CA ARG A 89 -6.83 -3.02 -12.10
C ARG A 89 -6.07 -3.49 -10.87
N ARG A 90 -5.54 -4.71 -10.93
CA ARG A 90 -4.78 -5.34 -9.83
C ARG A 90 -3.32 -4.84 -9.91
N GLU A 91 -2.86 -4.07 -8.94
CA GLU A 91 -1.46 -3.60 -8.86
C GLU A 91 -0.74 -4.28 -7.70
N GLU A 92 0.44 -4.83 -7.96
CA GLU A 92 1.38 -5.23 -6.90
C GLU A 92 1.80 -3.97 -6.14
N ARG A 93 1.33 -3.78 -4.91
CA ARG A 93 1.85 -2.72 -4.03
C ARG A 93 2.84 -3.32 -3.06
N GLN A 94 3.94 -2.63 -2.82
CA GLN A 94 4.80 -3.01 -1.70
C GLN A 94 4.00 -2.84 -0.39
N ARG A 95 4.20 -3.75 0.58
CA ARG A 95 3.55 -3.62 1.92
C ARG A 95 3.80 -2.25 2.53
N TRP A 96 5.00 -1.74 2.29
CA TRP A 96 5.41 -0.36 2.50
C TRP A 96 6.25 0.08 1.31
N SER A 97 5.85 1.15 0.64
CA SER A 97 6.70 1.72 -0.40
C SER A 97 7.91 2.44 0.21
N PRO A 98 9.00 2.62 -0.55
CA PRO A 98 10.18 3.34 -0.06
C PRO A 98 9.84 4.80 0.24
N SER A 99 8.92 5.40 -0.55
CA SER A 99 8.46 6.77 -0.34
C SER A 99 7.64 6.92 0.94
N GLN A 100 6.80 5.93 1.26
CA GLN A 100 6.01 5.92 2.49
C GLN A 100 6.93 5.89 3.71
N LEU A 101 7.94 5.02 3.68
CA LEU A 101 8.94 4.92 4.75
C LEU A 101 9.77 6.20 4.85
N ALA A 102 10.23 6.76 3.74
CA ALA A 102 11.11 7.92 3.78
C ALA A 102 10.40 9.23 4.17
N ASN A 103 9.14 9.41 3.73
CA ASN A 103 8.50 10.74 3.75
C ASN A 103 7.17 10.81 4.50
N GLU A 104 6.46 9.70 4.67
CA GLU A 104 5.09 9.72 5.23
C GLU A 104 5.04 9.36 6.72
N MET A 105 6.15 8.87 7.30
CA MET A 105 6.23 8.57 8.73
C MET A 105 6.25 9.83 9.59
N GLN A 106 5.31 9.93 10.52
CA GLN A 106 5.28 10.99 11.53
C GLN A 106 6.43 10.83 12.54
N THR A 107 6.84 11.95 13.15
CA THR A 107 7.82 11.93 14.23
C THR A 107 7.36 11.04 15.38
N GLY A 108 8.31 10.36 16.03
CA GLY A 108 8.02 9.41 17.10
C GLY A 108 7.28 8.15 16.61
N HIS A 109 7.35 7.80 15.33
CA HIS A 109 6.85 6.52 14.81
C HIS A 109 7.97 5.70 14.16
N ALA A 110 7.73 4.40 14.04
CA ALA A 110 8.54 3.47 13.29
C ALA A 110 7.68 2.35 12.68
N VAL A 111 8.16 1.77 11.60
CA VAL A 111 7.58 0.55 11.03
C VAL A 111 8.34 -0.65 11.58
N ILE A 112 7.61 -1.59 12.18
CA ILE A 112 8.16 -2.75 12.89
C ILE A 112 7.57 -4.01 12.27
N SER A 113 8.42 -4.98 11.92
CA SER A 113 8.01 -6.36 11.62
C SER A 113 8.69 -7.29 12.59
N LEU A 114 7.90 -8.18 13.19
CA LEU A 114 8.36 -9.14 14.18
C LEU A 114 8.18 -10.55 13.64
N THR A 115 9.04 -11.46 14.08
CA THR A 115 8.85 -12.89 13.88
C THR A 115 8.59 -13.53 15.24
N ALA A 116 7.47 -14.24 15.36
CA ALA A 116 7.09 -14.97 16.55
C ALA A 116 8.10 -16.09 16.86
N VAL A 117 8.10 -16.57 18.09
CA VAL A 117 8.96 -17.70 18.51
C VAL A 117 8.64 -18.99 17.74
N THR A 118 7.43 -19.10 17.19
CA THR A 118 6.99 -20.18 16.29
C THR A 118 7.56 -20.07 14.87
N GLY A 119 8.25 -18.98 14.55
CA GLY A 119 8.77 -18.67 13.22
C GLY A 119 7.79 -17.89 12.32
N GLU A 120 6.57 -17.62 12.79
CA GLU A 120 5.59 -16.85 12.02
C GLU A 120 6.00 -15.38 11.89
N ARG A 121 6.09 -14.87 10.65
CA ARG A 121 6.44 -13.48 10.39
C ARG A 121 5.19 -12.60 10.33
N MET A 122 5.11 -11.64 11.23
CA MET A 122 4.06 -10.63 11.22
C MET A 122 4.31 -9.59 10.11
N PRO A 123 3.24 -9.09 9.47
CA PRO A 123 3.37 -8.00 8.52
C PRO A 123 3.94 -6.74 9.21
N PRO A 124 4.68 -5.89 8.48
CA PRO A 124 5.20 -4.64 9.00
C PRO A 124 4.07 -3.67 9.40
N ILE A 125 4.08 -3.23 10.65
CA ILE A 125 3.08 -2.32 11.23
C ILE A 125 3.69 -0.98 11.60
N LEU A 126 2.97 0.12 11.34
CA LEU A 126 3.33 1.43 11.86
C LEU A 126 3.02 1.48 13.37
N THR A 127 4.02 1.84 14.15
CA THR A 127 3.94 1.87 15.62
C THR A 127 4.46 3.20 16.13
N LYS A 128 3.79 3.78 17.12
CA LYS A 128 4.29 4.95 17.85
C LYS A 128 5.38 4.50 18.82
N LEU A 129 6.56 5.11 18.70
CA LEU A 129 7.67 4.96 19.62
C LEU A 129 7.52 5.97 20.76
N GLY A 130 7.51 5.46 22.00
CA GLY A 130 7.38 6.29 23.19
C GLY A 130 5.93 6.44 23.67
N GLY A 131 5.81 6.36 24.99
CA GLY A 131 4.64 6.56 25.82
C GLY A 131 5.14 6.86 27.23
#